data_AF-A0A151EX46-F1
#
_entry.id   AF-A0A151EX46-F1
#
_cell.length_a   1.000
_cell.length_b   1.000
_cell.length_c   1.000
_cell.angle_alpha   90.00
_cell.angle_beta   90.00
_cell.angle_gamma   90.00
#
_symmetry.space_group_name_H-M   'P 1'
#
loop_
_entity.id
_entity.type
_entity.pdbx_description
1 polymer ?
#
loop_
_entity_poly.entity_id
_entity_poly.type
_entity_poly.pdbx_seq_one_letter_code
_entity_poly.pdbx_strand_id
1 'polypeptide(L)'
;MSQCEECGKKLGIFEGYRHPTMGKKHLVCSPCFEHVEESVAKWREFVVNNSFNVNTSEIPNQVSWKEKMPDFSSMNIPQRVLAEILVYL
;
A
#
# COMPACT_ATOMS: atom_id res chain seq x y z
N MET A 1 25.42 2.28 19.52
CA MET A 1 26.17 1.93 18.30
C MET A 1 25.18 1.25 17.38
N SER A 2 24.82 1.90 16.26
CA SER A 2 23.87 1.35 15.29
C SER A 2 24.56 0.27 14.46
N GLN A 3 23.81 -0.74 14.01
CA GLN A 3 24.32 -1.83 13.18
C GLN A 3 23.54 -1.83 11.86
N CYS A 4 24.21 -2.23 10.78
CA CYS A 4 23.56 -2.47 9.50
C CYS A 4 22.64 -3.69 9.64
N GLU A 5 21.36 -3.53 9.32
CA GLU A 5 20.37 -4.61 9.41
C GLU A 5 20.65 -5.75 8.43
N GLU A 6 21.21 -5.42 7.26
CA GLU A 6 21.45 -6.39 6.18
C GLU A 6 22.71 -7.24 6.41
N CYS A 7 23.83 -6.61 6.76
CA CYS A 7 25.13 -7.28 6.85
C CYS A 7 25.72 -7.36 8.27
N GLY A 8 25.05 -6.78 9.26
CA GLY A 8 25.54 -6.77 10.63
C GLY A 8 26.79 -5.91 10.87
N LYS A 9 27.22 -5.08 9.90
CA LYS A 9 28.36 -4.17 10.10
C LYS A 9 28.02 -3.09 11.13
N LYS A 10 28.93 -2.82 12.07
CA LYS A 10 28.79 -1.68 13.00
C LYS A 10 28.89 -0.36 12.22
N LEU A 11 27.94 0.53 12.45
CA LEU A 11 27.88 1.85 11.82
C LEU A 11 28.39 2.91 12.81
N GLY A 12 29.18 3.85 12.31
CA GLY A 12 29.50 5.09 13.03
C GLY A 12 28.28 5.99 13.20
N ILE A 13 28.42 7.07 13.99
CA ILE A 13 27.33 8.02 14.31
C ILE A 13 26.69 8.63 13.04
N PHE A 14 27.46 8.76 11.95
CA PHE A 14 27.03 9.38 10.70
C PHE A 14 27.09 8.45 9.46
N GLU A 15 27.39 7.16 9.62
CA GLU A 15 27.65 6.25 8.49
C GLU A 15 26.45 5.36 8.10
N GLY A 16 25.27 5.61 8.68
CA GLY A 16 24.06 4.80 8.45
C GLY A 16 23.01 5.49 7.60
N TYR A 17 22.61 4.85 6.51
CA TYR A 17 21.47 5.25 5.69
C TYR A 17 20.20 4.58 6.18
N ARG A 18 19.04 5.21 5.96
CA ARG A 18 17.74 4.62 6.30
C ARG A 18 17.41 3.47 5.34
N HIS A 19 16.88 2.39 5.88
CA HIS A 19 16.47 1.25 5.08
C HIS A 19 15.34 1.63 4.11
N PRO A 20 15.50 1.43 2.79
CA PRO A 20 14.52 1.86 1.78
C PRO A 20 13.12 1.25 1.96
N THR A 21 13.06 -0.02 2.37
CA THR A 21 11.81 -0.79 2.55
C THR A 21 11.33 -0.88 4.00
N MET A 22 12.22 -1.17 4.95
CA MET A 22 11.85 -1.36 6.36
C MET A 22 11.63 -0.05 7.14
N GLY A 23 12.03 1.09 6.58
CA GLY A 23 11.74 2.42 7.11
C GLY A 23 12.74 2.95 8.15
N LYS A 24 12.32 3.99 8.88
CA LYS A 24 13.22 4.89 9.66
C LYS A 24 13.91 4.25 10.87
N LYS A 25 13.44 3.09 11.33
CA LYS A 25 14.00 2.38 12.50
C LYS A 25 15.20 1.50 12.14
N HIS A 26 15.33 1.15 10.86
CA HIS A 26 16.38 0.26 10.38
C HIS A 26 17.41 1.07 9.60
N LEU A 27 18.69 0.81 9.87
CA LEU A 27 19.82 1.46 9.24
C LEU A 27 20.64 0.45 8.45
N VAL A 28 21.22 0.90 7.34
CA VAL A 28 22.07 0.10 6.47
C VAL A 28 23.35 0.87 6.13
N CYS A 29 24.44 0.14 5.88
CA CYS A 29 25.66 0.74 5.35
C CYS A 29 25.49 1.11 3.87
N SER A 30 26.32 2.01 3.34
CA SER A 30 26.28 2.46 1.94
C SER A 30 26.17 1.30 0.92
N PRO A 31 27.01 0.24 1.00
CA PRO A 31 26.93 -0.86 0.04
C PRO A 31 25.60 -1.62 0.09
N CYS A 32 25.07 -1.85 1.29
CA CYS A 32 23.77 -2.51 1.46
C CYS A 32 22.63 -1.60 0.99
N PHE A 33 22.74 -0.29 1.16
CA PHE A 33 21.77 0.66 0.66
C PHE A 33 21.65 0.58 -0.87
N GLU A 34 22.78 0.66 -1.59
CA GLU A 34 22.81 0.57 -3.05
C GLU A 34 22.20 -0.76 -3.55
N HIS A 35 22.56 -1.87 -2.90
CA HIS A 35 22.04 -3.18 -3.28
C HIS A 35 20.51 -3.33 -3.08
N VAL A 36 20.01 -2.82 -1.95
CA VAL A 36 18.57 -2.83 -1.66
C VAL A 36 17.83 -1.90 -2.60
N GLU A 37 18.38 -0.71 -2.87
CA GLU A 37 17.78 0.26 -3.79
C GLU A 37 17.67 -0.32 -5.21
N GLU A 38 18.72 -0.97 -5.72
CA GLU A 38 18.70 -1.64 -7.02
C GLU A 38 17.62 -2.74 -7.08
N SER A 39 17.51 -3.54 -6.01
CA SER A 39 16.48 -4.59 -5.92
C SER A 39 15.07 -4.01 -5.91
N VAL A 40 14.85 -2.91 -5.18
CA VAL A 40 13.57 -2.20 -5.14
C VAL A 40 13.23 -1.57 -6.50
N ALA A 41 14.23 -1.03 -7.21
CA ALA A 41 14.05 -0.48 -8.55
C ALA A 41 13.59 -1.57 -9.54
N LYS A 42 14.28 -2.72 -9.57
CA LYS A 42 13.89 -3.88 -10.39
C LYS A 42 12.50 -4.39 -10.06
N TRP A 43 12.17 -4.47 -8.77
CA TRP A 43 10.82 -4.85 -8.34
C TRP A 43 9.76 -3.85 -8.82
N ARG A 44 10.05 -2.54 -8.74
CA ARG A 44 9.14 -1.50 -9.24
C ARG A 44 8.91 -1.64 -10.74
N GLU A 45 9.96 -1.87 -11.52
CA GLU A 45 9.84 -2.11 -12.97
C GLU A 45 9.02 -3.36 -13.26
N PHE A 46 9.28 -4.46 -12.54
CA PHE A 46 8.50 -5.69 -12.66
C PHE A 46 7.02 -5.45 -12.36
N VAL A 47 6.71 -4.75 -11.27
CA VAL A 47 5.32 -4.43 -10.89
C VAL A 47 4.67 -3.55 -11.94
N VAL A 48 5.32 -2.53 -12.49
CA VAL A 48 4.72 -1.68 -13.54
C VAL A 48 4.46 -2.49 -14.81
N ASN A 49 5.40 -3.34 -15.22
CA ASN A 49 5.27 -4.16 -16.43
C ASN A 49 4.22 -5.26 -16.30
N ASN A 50 3.97 -5.78 -15.10
CA ASN A 50 3.01 -6.87 -14.84
C ASN A 50 1.73 -6.40 -14.16
N SER A 51 1.68 -5.16 -13.67
CA SER A 51 0.42 -4.54 -13.29
C SER A 51 -0.39 -4.44 -14.56
N PHE A 52 -1.58 -5.05 -14.52
CA PHE A 52 -2.58 -4.84 -15.56
C PHE A 52 -2.82 -3.33 -15.63
N ASN A 53 -2.11 -2.65 -16.53
CA ASN A 53 -2.43 -1.30 -16.96
C ASN A 53 -3.77 -1.42 -17.67
N VAL A 54 -4.85 -1.48 -16.88
CA VAL A 54 -6.15 -1.07 -17.36
C VAL A 54 -5.92 0.37 -17.74
N ASN A 55 -5.78 0.65 -19.04
CA ASN A 55 -5.71 1.99 -19.58
C ASN A 55 -6.72 2.87 -18.84
N THR A 56 -6.24 3.70 -17.90
CA THR A 56 -7.03 4.76 -17.27
C THR A 56 -7.21 5.90 -18.27
N SER A 57 -7.59 5.59 -19.50
CA SER A 57 -8.11 6.57 -20.45
C SER A 57 -9.63 6.75 -20.31
N GLU A 58 -10.31 5.93 -19.51
CA GLU A 58 -11.73 6.12 -19.21
C GLU A 58 -11.99 5.79 -17.74
N ILE A 59 -11.80 6.78 -16.86
CA ILE A 59 -12.62 6.84 -15.65
C ILE A 59 -13.91 7.53 -16.12
N PRO A 60 -14.99 6.82 -16.51
CA PRO A 60 -16.27 7.49 -16.61
C PRO A 60 -16.55 8.09 -15.24
N ASN A 61 -16.79 9.41 -15.23
CA ASN A 61 -17.05 10.26 -14.09
C ASN A 61 -17.52 9.50 -12.85
N GLN A 62 -16.77 9.66 -11.77
CA GLN A 62 -17.16 9.37 -10.38
C GLN A 62 -18.51 8.68 -10.27
N VAL A 63 -18.52 7.35 -10.24
CA VAL A 63 -19.75 6.60 -9.97
C VAL A 63 -20.25 7.08 -8.62
N SER A 64 -21.32 7.89 -8.65
CA SER A 64 -22.04 8.31 -7.47
C SER A 64 -22.62 7.06 -6.82
N TRP A 65 -22.04 6.62 -5.72
CA TRP A 65 -22.53 5.46 -4.96
C TRP A 65 -23.99 5.62 -4.52
N LYS A 66 -24.55 6.84 -4.57
CA LYS A 66 -25.98 7.11 -4.33
C LYS A 66 -26.91 6.50 -5.39
N GLU A 67 -26.45 6.30 -6.62
CA GLU A 67 -27.30 5.79 -7.72
C GLU A 67 -27.37 4.27 -7.78
N LYS A 68 -26.52 3.55 -7.02
CA LYS A 68 -26.45 2.08 -6.98
C LYS A 68 -26.90 1.47 -5.66
N MET A 69 -27.50 2.24 -4.75
CA MET A 69 -28.09 1.62 -3.57
C MET A 69 -29.29 0.77 -4.00
N PRO A 70 -29.33 -0.52 -3.61
CA PRO A 70 -30.51 -1.33 -3.85
C PRO A 70 -31.69 -0.69 -3.11
N ASP A 71 -32.83 -0.57 -3.78
CA ASP A 71 -34.04 -0.10 -3.15
C ASP A 71 -34.51 -1.13 -2.11
N PHE A 72 -34.10 -0.93 -0.87
CA PHE A 72 -34.47 -1.79 0.24
C PHE A 72 -35.97 -1.79 0.54
N SER A 73 -36.73 -0.82 0.01
CA SER A 73 -38.20 -0.82 0.11
C SER A 73 -38.85 -1.89 -0.78
N SER A 74 -38.14 -2.33 -1.83
CA SER A 74 -38.56 -3.42 -2.71
C SER A 74 -38.20 -4.82 -2.19
N MET A 75 -37.38 -4.90 -1.14
CA MET A 75 -36.92 -6.16 -0.56
C MET A 75 -37.78 -6.52 0.66
N ASN A 76 -38.31 -7.75 0.72
CA ASN A 76 -39.03 -8.28 1.88
C ASN A 76 -38.05 -8.59 3.03
N ILE A 77 -37.46 -7.54 3.60
CA ILE A 77 -36.57 -7.62 4.75
C ILE A 77 -37.42 -7.36 6.01
N PRO A 78 -37.38 -8.25 7.02
CA PRO A 78 -38.04 -7.99 8.30
C PRO A 78 -37.55 -6.66 8.88
N GLN A 79 -38.45 -5.79 9.35
CA GLN A 79 -38.14 -4.44 9.84
C GLN A 79 -36.99 -4.41 10.87
N ARG A 80 -36.81 -5.48 11.66
CA ARG A 80 -35.72 -5.60 12.64
C ARG A 80 -34.34 -5.62 11.98
N VAL A 81 -34.21 -6.29 10.84
CA VAL A 81 -32.95 -6.41 10.10
C VAL A 81 -32.63 -5.11 9.35
N LEU A 82 -33.64 -4.40 8.83
CA LEU A 82 -33.45 -3.07 8.23
C LEU A 82 -32.92 -2.05 9.24
N ALA A 83 -33.49 -2.05 10.44
CA ALA A 83 -33.05 -1.15 11.51
C ALA A 83 -31.59 -1.41 11.90
N GLU A 84 -31.14 -2.66 11.95
CA GLU A 84 -29.74 -2.99 12.24
C GLU A 84 -28.79 -2.52 11.12
N ILE A 85 -29.15 -2.70 9.85
CA ILE A 85 -28.31 -2.28 8.71
C ILE A 85 -28.14 -0.75 8.68
N LEU A 86 -29.20 0.01 8.93
CA LEU A 86 -29.17 1.49 8.88
C LEU A 86 -28.34 2.11 10.01
N VAL A 87 -28.09 1.41 11.11
CA VAL A 87 -27.26 1.93 12.22
C VAL A 87 -25.77 1.95 11.86
N TYR A 88 -25.35 1.12 10.90
CA TYR A 88 -23.95 0.99 10.49
C TYR A 88 -23.59 1.76 9.20
N LEU A 89 -24.54 2.52 8.64
CA LEU A 89 -24.37 3.39 7.46
C LEU A 89 -24.38 4.86 7.86
#